data_AF-A0A646IK44-F1
#
_entry.id   AF-A0A646IK44-F1
#
_cell.length_a   1.000
_cell.length_b   1.000
_cell.length_c   1.000
_cell.angle_alpha   90.00
_cell.angle_beta   90.00
_cell.angle_gamma   90.00
#
_symmetry.space_group_name_H-M   'P 1'
#
loop_
_entity.id
_entity.type
_entity.pdbx_description
1 polymer ?
#
loop_
_entity_poly.entity_id
_entity_poly.type
_entity_poly.pdbx_seq_one_letter_code
_entity_poly.pdbx_strand_id
1 'polypeptide(L)' 'MPTCPNGHRSTADDWCEVCGHRMPSDTGPIPPPGQPAPGGYGYPPAPPVGYP' A
#
# COMPACT_ATOMS: atom_id res chain seq x y z
N MET A 1 -11.18 -5.45 -24.03
CA MET A 1 -11.28 -6.55 -23.06
C MET A 1 -9.97 -6.60 -22.26
N PRO A 2 -9.85 -5.92 -21.14
CA PRO A 2 -8.80 -6.20 -20.16
C PRO A 2 -8.94 -7.62 -19.56
N THR A 3 -7.84 -8.20 -19.06
CA THR A 3 -7.90 -9.43 -18.24
C THR A 3 -7.94 -8.92 -16.82
N CYS A 4 -8.89 -9.39 -16.02
CA CYS A 4 -8.85 -9.12 -14.60
C CYS A 4 -7.65 -9.82 -13.93
N PRO A 5 -7.23 -9.41 -12.73
CA PRO A 5 -6.12 -10.03 -12.00
C PRO A 5 -6.26 -11.55 -11.78
N ASN A 6 -7.49 -12.07 -11.81
CA ASN A 6 -7.80 -13.49 -11.66
C ASN A 6 -7.83 -14.27 -12.99
N GLY A 7 -7.57 -13.63 -14.14
CA GLY A 7 -7.46 -14.33 -15.44
C GLY A 7 -8.71 -14.31 -16.31
N HIS A 8 -9.81 -13.66 -15.91
CA HIS A 8 -11.02 -13.57 -16.73
C HIS A 8 -10.99 -12.40 -17.70
N ARG A 9 -11.71 -12.54 -18.81
CA ARG A 9 -11.97 -11.47 -19.75
C ARG A 9 -13.16 -10.64 -19.29
N SER A 10 -12.94 -9.35 -19.09
CA SER A 10 -13.97 -8.37 -18.73
C SER A 10 -14.13 -7.33 -19.83
N THR A 11 -15.36 -6.92 -20.13
CA THR A 11 -15.65 -5.76 -20.99
C THR A 11 -15.37 -4.45 -20.25
N ALA A 12 -15.56 -4.42 -18.92
CA ALA A 12 -15.40 -3.23 -18.10
C ALA A 12 -13.96 -3.05 -17.61
N ASP A 13 -13.54 -1.78 -17.50
CA ASP A 13 -12.18 -1.36 -17.09
C ASP A 13 -12.03 -1.13 -15.57
N ASP A 14 -13.13 -1.06 -14.84
CA ASP A 14 -13.18 -0.76 -13.40
C ASP A 14 -13.52 -1.99 -12.53
N TRP A 15 -14.16 -3.01 -13.11
CA TRP A 15 -14.53 -4.25 -12.42
C TRP A 15 -14.56 -5.45 -13.37
N CYS A 16 -14.49 -6.65 -12.80
CA CYS A 16 -14.69 -7.88 -13.55
C CYS A 16 -16.10 -8.44 -13.34
N GLU A 17 -16.87 -8.51 -14.42
CA GLU A 17 -18.23 -9.05 -14.41
C GLU A 17 -18.33 -10.56 -14.19
N VAL A 18 -17.22 -11.27 -14.36
CA VAL A 18 -17.15 -12.71 -14.17
C VAL A 18 -16.88 -13.06 -12.70
N CYS A 19 -15.92 -12.41 -12.05
CA CYS A 19 -15.49 -12.75 -10.69
C CYS A 19 -15.83 -11.69 -9.62
N GLY A 20 -16.37 -10.53 -10.00
CA GLY A 20 -16.79 -9.47 -9.08
C GLY A 20 -15.65 -8.68 -8.43
N HIS A 21 -14.41 -8.86 -8.88
CA HIS A 21 -13.27 -8.13 -8.33
C HIS A 21 -13.12 -6.75 -9.00
N ARG A 22 -12.77 -5.73 -8.22
CA ARG A 22 -12.38 -4.43 -8.78
C ARG A 22 -11.03 -4.55 -9.46
N MET A 23 -10.88 -3.91 -10.61
CA MET A 23 -9.60 -3.84 -11.28
C MET A 23 -8.76 -2.71 -10.66
N PRO A 24 -7.44 -2.92 -10.48
CA PRO A 24 -6.56 -1.84 -10.05
C PRO A 24 -6.58 -0.75 -11.11
N SER A 25 -7.02 0.45 -10.75
CA SER A 25 -6.97 1.60 -11.66
C SER A 25 -5.50 1.95 -11.88
N ASP A 26 -5.02 1.87 -13.12
CA ASP A 26 -3.67 2.31 -13.52
C ASP A 26 -3.43 3.83 -13.34
N THR A 27 -4.41 4.57 -12.80
CA THR A 27 -4.33 6.00 -12.47
C THR A 27 -3.73 6.24 -11.10
N GLY A 28 -2.43 5.96 -10.96
CA GLY A 28 -1.65 6.47 -9.85
C GLY A 28 -0.23 5.91 -9.86
N PRO A 29 0.83 6.75 -9.93
CA PRO A 29 2.19 6.25 -9.79
C PRO A 29 2.31 5.52 -8.46
N ILE A 30 2.64 4.23 -8.51
CA ILE A 30 3.04 3.47 -7.33
C ILE A 30 4.22 4.26 -6.74
N PRO A 31 4.13 4.83 -5.52
CA PRO A 31 5.27 5.49 -4.93
C PRO A 31 6.40 4.46 -4.86
N PRO A 32 7.64 4.82 -5.24
CA PRO A 32 8.76 3.89 -5.15
C PRO A 32 8.79 3.33 -3.71
N PRO A 33 9.09 2.03 -3.52
CA PRO A 33 9.20 1.46 -2.20
C PRO A 33 10.10 2.37 -1.37
N GLY A 34 9.55 2.93 -0.29
CA GLY A 34 10.21 3.94 0.50
C GLY A 34 11.57 3.43 0.94
N GLN A 35 12.63 4.16 0.58
CA GLN A 35 13.95 3.92 1.16
C GLN A 35 13.80 4.00 2.69
N PRO A 36 14.39 3.11 3.49
CA PRO A 36 14.33 3.19 4.94
C PRO A 36 14.75 4.58 5.39
N ALA A 37 13.84 5.33 6.00
CA ALA A 37 14.16 6.66 6.53
C ALA A 37 15.21 6.51 7.64
N PRO A 38 16.38 7.16 7.56
CA PRO A 38 17.27 7.27 8.70
C PRO A 38 16.75 8.41 9.59
N GLY A 39 15.75 8.10 10.42
CA GLY A 39 15.33 8.96 11.55
C GLY A 39 15.43 8.11 12.82
N GLY A 40 16.31 8.38 13.78
CA GLY A 40 16.65 9.71 14.28
C GLY A 40 15.45 10.26 15.04
N TYR A 41 15.54 10.23 16.38
CA TYR A 41 14.73 10.98 17.36
C TYR A 41 13.21 10.71 17.37
N GLY A 42 12.79 9.76 18.21
CA GLY A 42 11.38 9.53 18.56
C GLY A 42 11.13 8.71 19.83
N TYR A 43 12.15 8.45 20.65
CA TYR A 43 11.95 7.80 21.95
C TYR A 43 12.17 8.85 23.06
N PRO A 44 11.20 9.11 23.96
CA PRO A 44 11.43 10.02 25.07
C PRO A 44 12.52 9.44 25.99
N PRO A 45 13.42 10.27 26.55
CA PRO A 45 14.39 9.78 27.52
C PRO A 45 13.65 9.18 28.72
N ALA A 46 14.03 7.96 29.10
CA ALA A 46 13.51 7.32 30.31
C ALA A 46 13.81 8.22 31.53
N PRO A 47 12.85 8.40 32.46
CA PRO A 47 13.07 9.26 33.61
C PRO A 47 14.23 8.72 34.46
N PRO A 48 15.11 9.58 34.99
CA PRO A 48 16.19 9.13 35.86
C PRO A 48 15.59 8.44 37.09
N VAL A 49 15.88 7.16 37.23
CA VAL A 49 15.66 6.39 38.45
C VAL A 49 16.44 7.08 39.57
N GLY A 50 15.71 7.61 40.55
CA GLY A 50 16.28 8.43 41.62
C GLY A 50 17.28 7.67 42.50
N TYR A 51 18.22 8.42 43.07
CA TYR A 51 18.86 8.11 44.35
C TYR A 51 19.13 9.43 45.09
N PRO A 52 18.94 9.48 46.43
CA PRO A 52 19.06 10.69 47.27
C PRO A 52 20.46 11.31 47.30
#